data_AF-A0A498RES6-F1
#
_entry.id   AF-A0A498RES6-F1
#
_cell.length_a   1.000
_cell.length_b   1.000
_cell.length_c   1.000
_cell.angle_alpha   90.00
_cell.angle_beta   90.00
_cell.angle_gamma   90.00
#
_symmetry.space_group_name_H-M   'P 1'
#
loop_
_entity.id
_entity.type
_entity.pdbx_description
1 polymer ?
#
loop_
_entity_poly.entity_id
_entity_poly.type
_entity_poly.pdbx_seq_one_letter_code
_entity_poly.pdbx_strand_id
1 'polypeptide(L)'
;MQINYLGWDNESIQLRKCYEVARKHDKPIVVMEPVKGGTLAQVPEKAEKLFKGYHPDMSVPSWAIMMVLSGMSDLPLSRQENDPLRILI
;
A
#
# COMPACT_ATOMS: atom_id res chain seq x y z
N MET A 1 6.18 15.75 -1.64
CA MET A 1 6.42 14.75 -2.71
C MET A 1 5.17 13.88 -2.84
N GLN A 2 4.75 13.57 -4.06
CA GLN A 2 3.63 12.66 -4.31
C GLN A 2 4.17 11.28 -4.74
N ILE A 3 3.65 10.19 -4.18
CA ILE A 3 4.10 8.82 -4.48
C ILE A 3 2.93 7.89 -4.79
N ASN A 4 3.16 6.90 -5.66
CA ASN A 4 2.24 5.80 -5.95
C ASN A 4 2.96 4.47 -5.61
N TYR A 5 2.28 3.53 -4.96
CA TYR A 5 2.85 2.24 -4.53
C TYR A 5 3.24 1.34 -5.71
N LEU A 6 2.67 1.54 -6.91
CA LEU A 6 2.98 0.69 -8.08
C LEU A 6 4.45 0.75 -8.52
N GLY A 7 5.18 1.80 -8.17
CA GLY A 7 6.57 2.00 -8.58
C GLY A 7 7.61 1.82 -7.48
N TRP A 8 7.25 1.31 -6.30
CA TRP A 8 8.13 1.31 -5.12
C TRP A 8 9.51 0.72 -5.37
N ASP A 9 9.56 -0.48 -5.97
CA ASP A 9 10.80 -1.20 -6.30
C ASP A 9 11.22 -1.03 -7.77
N ASN A 10 10.60 -0.11 -8.50
CA ASN A 10 11.02 0.19 -9.86
C ASN A 10 12.36 0.95 -9.84
N GLU A 11 13.43 0.31 -10.32
CA GLU A 11 14.78 0.87 -10.34
C GLU A 11 14.92 2.16 -11.17
N SER A 12 14.07 2.35 -12.18
CA SER A 12 14.05 3.58 -12.98
C SER A 12 13.42 4.76 -12.24
N ILE A 13 12.50 4.50 -11.31
CA ILE A 13 11.78 5.54 -10.55
C ILE A 13 12.43 5.78 -9.19
N GLN A 14 13.10 4.77 -8.62
CA GLN A 14 13.81 4.85 -7.33
C GLN A 14 12.94 5.41 -6.19
N LEU A 15 11.64 5.09 -6.22
CA LEU A 15 10.63 5.65 -5.32
C LEU A 15 10.98 5.47 -3.84
N ARG A 16 11.50 4.29 -3.47
CA ARG A 16 12.00 4.02 -2.12
C ARG A 16 13.10 4.99 -1.68
N LYS A 17 14.09 5.25 -2.53
CA LYS A 17 15.19 6.18 -2.21
C LYS A 17 14.67 7.61 -2.03
N CYS A 18 13.76 8.04 -2.91
CA CYS A 18 13.11 9.35 -2.80
C CYS A 18 12.27 9.47 -1.50
N TYR A 19 11.56 8.40 -1.12
CA TYR A 19 10.82 8.33 0.15
C TYR A 19 11.73 8.44 1.36
N GLU A 20 12.83 7.67 1.41
CA GLU A 20 13.79 7.68 2.51
C GLU A 20 14.44 9.06 2.69
N VAL A 21 14.81 9.72 1.59
CA VAL A 21 15.34 11.09 1.61
C VAL A 21 14.28 12.09 2.10
N ALA A 22 13.06 12.02 1.57
CA ALA A 22 11.98 12.91 2.01
C ALA A 22 11.69 12.76 3.51
N ARG A 23 11.68 11.52 4.04
CA ARG A 23 11.53 11.24 5.47
C ARG A 23 12.68 11.81 6.29
N LYS A 24 13.94 11.65 5.84
CA LYS A 24 15.13 12.18 6.53
C LYS A 24 15.13 13.70 6.65
N HIS A 25 14.48 14.40 5.72
CA HIS A 25 14.40 15.85 5.69
C HIS A 25 13.05 16.41 6.16
N ASP A 26 12.25 15.58 6.85
CA ASP A 26 10.92 15.92 7.36
C ASP A 26 10.02 16.58 6.29
N LYS A 27 10.18 16.14 5.03
CA LYS A 27 9.38 16.65 3.93
C LYS A 27 8.03 15.93 3.90
N PRO A 28 6.93 16.67 3.69
CA PRO A 28 5.61 16.06 3.58
C PRO A 28 5.54 15.14 2.35
N ILE A 29 4.99 13.95 2.58
CA ILE A 29 4.79 12.91 1.59
C ILE A 29 3.29 12.67 1.49
N VAL A 30 2.77 12.68 0.26
CA VAL A 30 1.37 12.41 -0.04
C VAL A 30 1.33 11.14 -0.88
N VAL A 31 0.60 10.13 -0.40
CA VAL A 31 0.35 8.91 -1.16
C VAL A 31 -0.85 9.15 -2.07
N MET A 32 -0.61 9.01 -3.36
CA MET A 32 -1.62 9.12 -4.40
C MET A 32 -2.23 7.73 -4.64
N GLU A 33 -3.55 7.72 -4.89
CA GLU A 33 -4.33 6.54 -5.24
C GLU A 33 -4.27 5.37 -4.25
N PRO A 34 -4.36 5.55 -2.92
CA PRO A 34 -4.11 4.47 -1.95
C PRO A 34 -5.00 3.22 -2.13
N VAL A 35 -6.11 3.33 -2.88
CA VAL A 35 -7.05 2.25 -3.20
C VAL A 35 -6.92 1.73 -4.64
N LYS A 36 -5.84 2.08 -5.37
CA LYS A 36 -5.59 1.69 -6.76
C LYS A 36 -6.73 1.97 -7.72
N GLY A 37 -7.16 3.24 -7.75
CA GLY A 37 -8.27 3.66 -8.61
C GLY A 37 -9.58 2.92 -8.31
N GLY A 38 -9.73 2.34 -7.12
CA GLY A 38 -10.89 1.53 -6.72
C GLY A 38 -10.69 0.02 -6.86
N THR A 39 -9.60 -0.46 -7.47
CA THR A 39 -9.33 -1.90 -7.58
C THR A 39 -9.20 -2.58 -6.22
N LEU A 40 -8.62 -1.91 -5.22
CA LEU A 40 -8.53 -2.46 -3.85
C LEU A 40 -9.83 -2.32 -3.05
N ALA A 41 -10.88 -1.74 -3.63
CA ALA A 41 -12.21 -1.79 -3.03
C ALA A 41 -12.89 -3.16 -3.19
N GLN A 42 -12.46 -3.94 -4.19
CA GLN A 42 -12.96 -5.28 -4.47
C GLN A 42 -11.78 -6.25 -4.52
N VAL A 43 -11.51 -6.88 -3.39
CA VAL A 43 -10.49 -7.92 -3.28
C VAL A 43 -11.13 -9.30 -3.48
N PRO A 44 -10.36 -10.32 -3.85
CA PRO A 44 -10.86 -11.69 -3.93
C PRO A 44 -11.48 -12.15 -2.62
N GLU A 45 -12.53 -12.96 -2.70
CA GLU A 45 -13.38 -13.37 -1.56
C GLU A 45 -12.58 -13.92 -0.36
N LYS A 46 -11.49 -14.64 -0.63
CA LYS A 46 -10.59 -15.16 0.41
C LYS A 46 -9.94 -14.03 1.24
N ALA A 47 -9.52 -12.95 0.60
CA ALA A 47 -8.94 -11.79 1.26
C ALA A 47 -10.01 -11.02 2.04
N GLU A 48 -11.19 -10.83 1.43
CA GLU A 48 -12.32 -10.16 2.10
C GLU A 48 -12.72 -10.88 3.39
N LYS A 49 -12.83 -12.22 3.35
CA LYS A 49 -13.12 -13.04 4.54
C LYS A 49 -12.06 -12.86 5.64
N LEU A 50 -10.78 -12.74 5.28
CA LEU A 50 -9.72 -12.51 6.26
C LEU A 50 -9.84 -11.12 6.90
N PHE A 51 -10.06 -10.07 6.09
CA PHE A 51 -10.24 -8.71 6.60
C PHE A 51 -11.45 -8.59 7.51
N LYS A 52 -12.58 -9.16 7.09
CA LYS A 52 -13.81 -9.20 7.89
C LYS A 52 -13.69 -10.10 9.12
N GLY A 53 -12.89 -11.16 9.05
CA GLY A 53 -12.58 -12.01 10.21
C GLY A 53 -11.76 -11.29 11.27
N TYR A 54 -10.85 -10.40 10.87
CA TYR A 54 -10.03 -9.63 11.81
C TYR A 54 -10.75 -8.39 12.34
N HIS A 55 -11.42 -7.62 11.48
CA HIS A 55 -12.17 -6.43 11.87
C HIS A 55 -13.49 -6.32 11.09
N PRO A 56 -14.59 -6.92 11.59
CA PRO A 56 -15.85 -7.06 10.86
C PRO A 56 -16.46 -5.72 10.40
N ASP A 57 -16.34 -4.70 11.25
CA ASP A 57 -16.93 -3.38 11.02
C ASP A 57 -16.12 -2.52 10.03
N MET A 58 -14.92 -2.95 9.68
CA MET A 58 -14.03 -2.20 8.80
C MET A 58 -14.33 -2.54 7.33
N SER A 59 -14.36 -1.51 6.48
CA SER A 59 -14.47 -1.71 5.04
C SER A 59 -13.16 -2.24 4.46
N VAL A 60 -13.22 -3.03 3.37
CA VAL A 60 -12.00 -3.51 2.69
C VAL A 60 -11.04 -2.36 2.30
N PRO A 61 -11.51 -1.24 1.71
CA PRO A 61 -10.66 -0.07 1.43
C PRO A 61 -9.91 0.50 2.64
N SER A 62 -10.51 0.43 3.83
CA SER A 62 -9.92 1.02 5.04
C SER A 62 -8.56 0.40 5.39
N TRP A 63 -8.34 -0.87 5.04
CA TRP A 63 -7.07 -1.55 5.23
C TRP A 63 -5.93 -0.93 4.41
N ALA A 64 -6.21 -0.53 3.17
CA ALA A 64 -5.23 0.14 2.33
C ALA A 64 -4.85 1.53 2.88
N ILE A 65 -5.83 2.25 3.46
CA ILE A 65 -5.58 3.53 4.14
C ILE A 65 -4.75 3.34 5.40
N MET A 66 -5.10 2.35 6.24
CA MET A 66 -4.38 2.04 7.47
C MET A 66 -2.91 1.69 7.22
N MET A 67 -2.65 0.95 6.14
CA MET A 67 -1.29 0.63 5.70
C MET A 67 -0.49 1.91 5.40
N VAL A 68 -1.07 2.87 4.67
CA VAL A 68 -0.41 4.16 4.38
C VAL A 68 -0.14 4.94 5.67
N LEU A 69 -1.11 4.98 6.58
CA LEU A 69 -1.01 5.73 7.84
C LEU A 69 -0.02 5.11 8.84
N SER A 70 0.23 3.80 8.79
CA SER A 70 1.21 3.15 9.66
C SER A 70 2.67 3.44 9.29
N GLY A 71 2.91 4.15 8.18
CA GLY A 71 4.25 4.58 7.76
C GLY A 71 5.00 3.55 6.92
N MET A 72 4.30 2.53 6.40
CA MET A 72 4.82 1.44 5.55
C MET A 72 5.99 0.68 6.19
N SER A 73 5.71 -0.08 7.26
CA SER A 73 6.68 -0.85 8.02
C SER A 73 7.20 -2.07 7.22
N ASP A 74 8.37 -1.95 6.60
CA ASP A 74 9.22 -3.02 6.06
C ASP A 74 8.64 -3.96 4.97
N LEU A 75 8.06 -3.42 3.91
CA LEU A 75 7.74 -4.24 2.73
C LEU A 75 8.97 -4.53 1.83
N PRO A 76 9.34 -5.81 1.59
CA PRO A 76 9.99 -6.20 0.36
C PRO A 76 8.91 -6.36 -0.72
N LEU A 77 8.66 -5.32 -1.52
CA LEU A 77 7.71 -5.33 -2.64
C LEU A 77 8.26 -6.07 -3.88
N SER A 78 9.13 -7.05 -3.67
CA SER A 78 9.69 -7.85 -4.74
C SER A 78 8.70 -8.94 -5.17
N ARG A 79 8.25 -8.83 -6.42
CA ARG A 79 7.65 -9.82 -7.33
C ARG A 79 6.13 -10.12 -7.27
N GLN A 80 5.52 -9.65 -8.36
CA GLN A 80 4.48 -10.24 -9.22
C GLN A 80 3.01 -10.26 -8.74
N GLU A 81 2.25 -9.31 -9.31
CA GLU A 81 1.00 -9.40 -10.09
C GLU A 81 -0.08 -10.49 -9.86
N ASN A 82 0.09 -11.52 -9.03
CA ASN A 82 -0.90 -12.60 -8.91
C ASN A 82 -1.19 -13.10 -7.48
N ASP A 83 -0.73 -12.41 -6.43
CA ASP A 83 -1.18 -12.69 -5.06
C ASP A 83 -1.97 -11.49 -4.47
N PRO A 84 -3.31 -11.56 -4.44
CA PRO A 84 -4.15 -10.50 -3.89
C PRO A 84 -3.99 -10.33 -2.37
N LEU A 85 -3.37 -11.30 -1.67
CA LEU A 85 -3.23 -11.29 -0.21
C LEU A 85 -1.99 -10.51 0.26
N ARG A 86 -1.02 -10.22 -0.62
CA ARG A 86 0.24 -9.55 -0.24
C ARG A 86 0.27 -8.03 -0.46
N ILE A 87 -0.79 -7.45 -1.02
CA ILE A 87 -0.92 -5.98 -1.09
C ILE A 87 -1.28 -5.36 0.27
N LEU A 88 -1.65 -6.18 1.26
CA LEU A 88 -2.27 -5.75 2.51
C LEU A 88 -1.59 -6.27 3.78
N ILE A 89 -0.38 -6.83 3.66
CA ILE A 89 0.48 -7.24 4.79
C ILE A 89 1.90 -6.77 4.52
#